data_AF-A0A6M3KBM6-F1
#
_entry.id   AF-A0A6M3KBM6-F1
#
_cell.length_a   1.000
_cell.length_b   1.000
_cell.length_c   1.000
_cell.angle_alpha   90.00
_cell.angle_beta   90.00
_cell.angle_gamma   90.00
#
_symmetry.space_group_name_H-M   'P 1'
#
loop_
_entity.id
_entity.type
_entity.pdbx_description
1 polymer ?
#
loop_
_entity_poly.entity_id
_entity_poly.type
_entity_poly.pdbx_seq_one_letter_code
_entity_poly.pdbx_strand_id
1 'polypeptide(L)'
;MDRDKIEALKNYYNDTLYNKTRMEQKVDDDYYEDQFDVSDIVLEPVTVMRTGKARRLIDGPADHIITDNPQAFRRNLKDNKTEDEANSKIAELLNTSWLQVFKKQNPNVYKQFVKFLLLRGEAWIQMSHNPDFERGKSEDGLPIILRVPDPIVVFASPNESANGVPEHVILWYELTPFIINHNFPDFQPKLGDRDQSDTVSWMEYWDKDQRYFEADGQVLVNDDNPYGFVPFVHKLSGLGTEDAQGRMERLIVGRLKFSRDTLRRETAIISSLDYTPFTHSLTGVSLFRVTICTPFHLISGRSLLLV
;
A
#
# COMPACT_ATOMS: atom_id res chain seq x y z
N MET A 1 13.94 -20.24 -15.30
CA MET A 1 14.24 -18.98 -15.98
C MET A 1 15.66 -18.54 -15.66
N ASP A 2 16.36 -17.97 -16.64
CA ASP A 2 17.75 -17.52 -16.53
C ASP A 2 17.84 -16.12 -15.92
N ARG A 3 18.92 -15.83 -15.17
CA ARG A 3 19.13 -14.54 -14.47
C ARG A 3 19.06 -13.37 -15.44
N ASP A 4 19.67 -13.47 -16.61
CA ASP A 4 19.69 -12.41 -17.61
C ASP A 4 18.29 -12.05 -18.09
N LYS A 5 17.37 -13.02 -18.12
CA LYS A 5 15.96 -12.78 -18.47
C LYS A 5 15.22 -12.08 -17.34
N ILE A 6 15.51 -12.42 -16.08
CA ILE A 6 14.88 -11.79 -14.92
C ILE A 6 15.30 -10.32 -14.85
N GLU A 7 16.59 -10.03 -15.07
CA GLU A 7 17.09 -8.65 -15.15
C GLU A 7 16.51 -7.87 -16.33
N ALA A 8 16.38 -8.50 -17.51
CA ALA A 8 15.72 -7.86 -18.65
C ALA A 8 14.26 -7.50 -18.35
N LEU A 9 13.51 -8.38 -17.66
CA LEU A 9 12.14 -8.10 -17.23
C LEU A 9 12.09 -6.99 -16.19
N LYS A 10 12.97 -7.01 -15.19
CA LYS A 10 13.07 -5.96 -14.18
C LYS A 10 13.25 -4.59 -14.82
N ASN A 11 14.20 -4.47 -15.75
CA ASN A 11 14.48 -3.21 -16.44
C ASN A 11 13.27 -2.77 -17.28
N TYR A 12 12.64 -3.69 -18.02
CA TYR A 12 11.42 -3.38 -18.76
C TYR A 12 10.29 -2.86 -17.85
N TYR A 13 10.05 -3.51 -16.70
CA TYR A 13 9.02 -3.09 -15.77
C TYR A 13 9.32 -1.75 -15.10
N ASN A 14 10.56 -1.54 -14.66
CA ASN A 14 10.95 -0.30 -14.01
C ASN A 14 11.01 0.88 -14.97
N ASP A 15 11.53 0.69 -16.19
CA ASP A 15 11.85 1.78 -17.10
C ASP A 15 10.71 2.06 -18.09
N THR A 16 9.86 1.07 -18.38
CA THR A 16 8.80 1.19 -19.38
C THR A 16 7.40 1.07 -18.77
N LEU A 17 7.08 -0.05 -18.11
CA LEU A 17 5.69 -0.35 -17.75
C LEU A 17 5.19 0.44 -16.53
N TYR A 18 5.98 0.47 -15.46
CA TYR A 18 5.59 1.08 -14.18
C TYR A 18 6.29 2.41 -13.90
N ASN A 19 7.26 2.82 -14.72
CA ASN A 19 8.09 4.00 -14.48
C ASN A 19 7.27 5.24 -14.04
N LYS A 20 6.28 5.60 -14.85
CA LYS A 20 5.44 6.76 -14.60
C LYS A 20 4.51 6.56 -13.41
N THR A 21 3.97 5.36 -13.20
CA THR A 21 3.18 5.02 -12.00
C THR A 21 4.01 5.22 -10.73
N ARG A 22 5.25 4.73 -10.71
CA ARG A 22 6.15 4.84 -9.56
C ARG A 22 6.56 6.30 -9.32
N MET A 23 6.78 7.09 -10.36
CA MET A 23 6.98 8.53 -10.23
C MET A 23 5.76 9.23 -9.59
N GLU A 24 4.55 8.93 -10.05
CA GLU A 24 3.32 9.51 -9.49
C GLU A 24 3.11 9.11 -8.02
N GLN A 25 3.43 7.86 -7.66
CA GLN A 25 3.34 7.38 -6.28
C GLN A 25 4.38 8.05 -5.36
N LYS A 26 5.59 8.34 -5.87
CA LYS A 26 6.59 9.12 -5.12
C LYS A 26 6.13 10.55 -4.89
N VAL A 27 5.50 11.18 -5.89
CA VAL A 27 4.86 12.50 -5.69
C VAL A 27 3.79 12.38 -4.60
N ASP A 28 2.96 11.33 -4.60
CA ASP A 28 1.98 11.13 -3.52
C ASP A 28 2.61 10.96 -2.13
N ASP A 29 3.84 10.43 -2.01
CA ASP A 29 4.58 10.41 -0.73
C ASP A 29 4.91 11.81 -0.25
N ASP A 30 5.45 12.66 -1.12
CA ASP A 30 5.75 14.05 -0.77
C ASP A 30 4.50 14.78 -0.26
N TYR A 31 3.34 14.49 -0.85
CA TYR A 31 2.06 15.01 -0.36
C TYR A 31 1.65 14.38 0.97
N TYR A 32 1.74 13.06 1.12
CA TYR A 32 1.38 12.34 2.33
C TYR A 32 2.22 12.77 3.55
N GLU A 33 3.51 13.02 3.34
CA GLU A 33 4.46 13.48 4.35
C GLU A 33 4.44 15.01 4.55
N ASP A 34 3.62 15.72 3.77
CA ASP A 34 3.52 17.19 3.78
C ASP A 34 4.85 17.89 3.47
N GLN A 35 5.66 17.28 2.59
CA GLN A 35 6.97 17.78 2.13
C GLN A 35 6.93 18.40 0.73
N PHE A 36 5.80 18.34 0.02
CA PHE A 36 5.65 18.87 -1.33
C PHE A 36 5.99 20.37 -1.48
N ASP A 37 6.46 20.77 -2.66
CA ASP A 37 6.89 22.15 -2.94
C ASP A 37 5.71 23.14 -3.15
N VAL A 38 5.86 24.33 -2.57
CA VAL A 38 4.92 25.47 -2.67
C VAL A 38 5.64 26.80 -2.93
N SER A 39 6.94 26.77 -3.22
CA SER A 39 7.80 27.95 -3.36
C SER A 39 7.39 28.90 -4.50
N ASP A 40 6.66 28.39 -5.49
CA ASP A 40 6.12 29.17 -6.60
C ASP A 40 4.85 29.95 -6.24
N ILE A 41 4.17 29.60 -5.13
CA ILE A 41 2.96 30.29 -4.64
C ILE A 41 3.27 31.10 -3.39
N VAL A 42 4.08 30.54 -2.48
CA VAL A 42 4.48 31.16 -1.22
C VAL A 42 5.84 31.81 -1.42
N LEU A 43 5.84 33.11 -1.69
CA LEU A 43 7.05 33.89 -1.84
C LEU A 43 7.62 34.28 -0.47
N GLU A 44 8.95 34.30 -0.38
CA GLU A 44 9.64 34.85 0.78
C GLU A 44 9.17 36.28 1.08
N PRO A 45 9.08 36.68 2.37
CA PRO A 45 9.61 36.01 3.56
C PRO A 45 8.59 35.14 4.31
N VAL A 46 7.54 34.64 3.65
CA VAL A 46 6.47 33.86 4.27
C VAL A 46 6.96 32.45 4.66
N THR A 47 6.83 32.07 5.93
CA THR A 47 7.10 30.70 6.40
C THR A 47 6.02 29.73 5.90
N VAL A 48 6.42 28.60 5.33
CA VAL A 48 5.48 27.57 4.88
C VAL A 48 4.83 26.86 6.07
N MET A 49 3.50 26.94 6.17
CA MET A 49 2.70 26.30 7.19
C MET A 49 2.07 24.99 6.68
N ARG A 50 2.58 23.87 7.19
CA ARG A 50 2.14 22.50 6.88
C ARG A 50 0.89 22.14 7.68
N THR A 51 -0.07 21.46 7.05
CA THR A 51 -1.41 21.22 7.63
C THR A 51 -1.64 19.80 8.12
N GLY A 52 -0.85 18.83 7.63
CA GLY A 52 -1.06 17.40 7.83
C GLY A 52 -2.36 16.86 7.23
N LYS A 53 -3.06 17.65 6.40
CA LYS A 53 -4.37 17.26 5.85
C LYS A 53 -4.27 16.09 4.89
N ALA A 54 -3.19 15.98 4.12
CA ALA A 54 -2.95 14.87 3.21
C ALA A 54 -2.97 13.52 3.93
N ARG A 55 -2.24 13.40 5.05
CA ARG A 55 -2.26 12.20 5.89
C ARG A 55 -3.68 11.87 6.38
N ARG A 56 -4.46 12.87 6.83
CA ARG A 56 -5.86 12.66 7.27
C ARG A 56 -6.79 12.18 6.14
N LEU A 57 -6.55 12.60 4.90
CA LEU A 57 -7.33 12.15 3.73
C LEU A 57 -7.14 10.66 3.42
N ILE A 58 -6.05 10.07 3.90
CA ILE A 58 -5.72 8.66 3.69
C ILE A 58 -6.01 7.86 4.95
N ASP A 59 -5.47 8.28 6.08
CA ASP A 59 -5.61 7.57 7.35
C ASP A 59 -7.06 7.60 7.86
N GLY A 60 -7.77 8.73 7.72
CA GLY A 60 -9.14 8.86 8.19
C GLY A 60 -10.11 7.84 7.55
N PRO A 61 -10.20 7.76 6.22
CA PRO A 61 -10.99 6.73 5.55
C PRO A 61 -10.50 5.31 5.85
N ALA A 62 -9.19 5.08 5.96
CA ALA A 62 -8.65 3.78 6.33
C ALA A 62 -9.10 3.34 7.74
N ASP A 63 -9.19 4.28 8.68
CA ASP A 63 -9.69 4.05 10.04
C ASP A 63 -11.22 3.83 10.08
N HIS A 64 -11.98 4.34 9.10
CA HIS A 64 -13.42 4.11 8.99
C HIS A 64 -13.78 2.78 8.31
N ILE A 65 -12.87 2.20 7.53
CA ILE A 65 -13.06 0.85 6.98
C ILE A 65 -12.86 -0.13 8.12
N ILE A 66 -13.85 -0.99 8.38
CA ILE A 66 -13.81 -1.96 9.47
C ILE A 66 -12.77 -3.05 9.16
N THR A 67 -11.50 -2.79 9.47
CA THR A 67 -10.41 -3.75 9.37
C THR A 67 -10.24 -4.58 10.65
N ASP A 68 -10.94 -4.18 11.73
CA ASP A 68 -10.93 -4.85 13.03
C ASP A 68 -11.90 -6.02 13.11
N ASN A 69 -12.68 -6.29 12.06
CA ASN A 69 -13.53 -7.47 11.98
C ASN A 69 -13.67 -7.95 10.52
N PRO A 70 -12.56 -8.36 9.88
CA PRO A 70 -12.60 -8.88 8.53
C PRO A 70 -13.44 -10.16 8.51
N GLN A 71 -14.22 -10.35 7.44
CA GLN A 71 -15.03 -11.53 7.24
C GLN A 71 -14.65 -12.23 5.95
N ALA A 72 -14.43 -13.53 6.03
CA ALA A 72 -14.17 -14.38 4.87
C ALA A 72 -15.42 -15.18 4.50
N PHE A 73 -15.83 -15.08 3.25
CA PHE A 73 -16.91 -15.87 2.68
C PHE A 73 -16.41 -16.59 1.44
N ARG A 74 -16.87 -17.83 1.23
CA ARG A 74 -16.63 -18.56 0.00
C ARG A 74 -17.93 -18.62 -0.78
N ARG A 75 -17.90 -18.13 -2.03
CA ARG A 75 -19.05 -18.20 -2.93
C ARG A 75 -19.24 -19.65 -3.39
N ASN A 76 -20.48 -20.14 -3.32
CA ASN A 76 -20.85 -21.42 -3.89
C ASN A 76 -20.71 -21.37 -5.41
N LEU A 77 -20.04 -22.36 -5.99
CA LEU A 77 -19.94 -22.56 -7.43
C LEU A 77 -21.12 -23.38 -7.96
N LYS A 78 -21.71 -24.24 -7.12
CA LYS A 78 -22.91 -25.01 -7.45
C LYS A 78 -23.93 -24.91 -6.31
N ASP A 79 -25.20 -24.96 -6.68
CA ASP A 79 -26.32 -24.96 -5.74
C ASP A 79 -26.57 -26.38 -5.23
N ASN A 80 -25.76 -26.82 -4.26
CA ASN A 80 -25.96 -28.09 -3.59
C ASN A 80 -25.55 -28.02 -2.11
N LYS A 81 -26.30 -28.74 -1.27
CA LYS A 81 -26.15 -28.74 0.18
C LYS A 81 -24.75 -29.16 0.66
N THR A 82 -24.08 -30.06 -0.05
CA THR A 82 -22.73 -30.53 0.33
C THR A 82 -21.69 -29.43 0.18
N GLU A 83 -21.80 -28.62 -0.86
CA GLU A 83 -20.92 -27.48 -1.10
C GLU A 83 -21.19 -26.35 -0.10
N ASP A 84 -22.46 -26.11 0.26
CA ASP A 84 -22.84 -25.19 1.32
C ASP A 84 -22.17 -25.55 2.65
N GLU A 85 -22.30 -26.81 3.07
CA GLU A 85 -21.70 -27.31 4.31
C GLU A 85 -20.17 -27.19 4.30
N ALA A 86 -19.52 -27.50 3.17
CA ALA A 86 -18.08 -27.36 3.02
C ALA A 86 -17.63 -25.89 3.08
N ASN A 87 -18.37 -24.99 2.44
CA ASN A 87 -18.07 -23.57 2.41
C ASN A 87 -18.31 -22.91 3.77
N SER A 88 -19.36 -23.31 4.51
CA SER A 88 -19.57 -22.89 5.90
C SER A 88 -18.41 -23.30 6.80
N LYS A 89 -17.91 -24.55 6.70
CA LYS A 89 -16.76 -25.01 7.48
C LYS A 89 -15.48 -24.23 7.18
N ILE A 90 -15.23 -23.92 5.90
CA ILE A 90 -14.05 -23.13 5.50
C ILE A 90 -14.20 -21.69 5.99
N ALA A 91 -15.37 -21.08 5.82
CA ALA A 91 -15.63 -19.73 6.32
C ALA A 91 -15.47 -19.69 7.85
N GLU A 92 -15.99 -20.66 8.58
CA GLU A 92 -15.83 -20.76 10.03
C GLU A 92 -14.35 -20.84 10.43
N LEU A 93 -13.56 -21.72 9.80
CA LEU A 93 -12.13 -21.85 10.05
C LEU A 93 -11.37 -20.53 9.79
N LEU A 94 -11.68 -19.87 8.67
CA LEU A 94 -11.04 -18.61 8.31
C LEU A 94 -11.38 -17.52 9.33
N ASN A 95 -12.67 -17.34 9.64
CA ASN A 95 -13.14 -16.27 10.51
C ASN A 95 -12.74 -16.45 11.99
N THR A 96 -12.78 -17.69 12.49
CA THR A 96 -12.51 -17.99 13.90
C THR A 96 -11.02 -18.15 14.21
N SER A 97 -10.23 -18.70 13.27
CA SER A 97 -8.80 -18.96 13.49
C SER A 97 -7.92 -18.03 12.67
N TRP A 98 -7.99 -18.09 11.33
CA TRP A 98 -6.95 -17.48 10.49
C TRP A 98 -6.96 -15.95 10.55
N LEU A 99 -8.15 -15.36 10.37
CA LEU A 99 -8.31 -13.91 10.38
C LEU A 99 -7.90 -13.31 11.74
N GLN A 100 -8.14 -14.01 12.86
CA GLN A 100 -7.75 -13.52 14.18
C GLN A 100 -6.23 -13.46 14.35
N VAL A 101 -5.48 -14.40 13.76
CA VAL A 101 -4.01 -14.38 13.75
C VAL A 101 -3.51 -13.27 12.83
N PHE A 102 -4.04 -13.14 11.61
CA PHE A 102 -3.60 -12.10 10.67
C PHE A 102 -3.83 -10.68 11.17
N LYS A 103 -4.90 -10.43 11.94
CA LYS A 103 -5.15 -9.12 12.56
C LYS A 103 -4.14 -8.75 13.65
N LYS A 104 -3.52 -9.75 14.28
CA LYS A 104 -2.51 -9.57 15.32
C LYS A 104 -1.10 -9.37 14.75
N GLN A 105 -0.90 -9.59 13.45
CA GLN A 105 0.38 -9.28 12.81
C GLN A 105 0.68 -7.78 12.91
N ASN A 106 1.97 -7.45 13.02
CA ASN A 106 2.44 -6.09 13.13
C ASN A 106 3.36 -5.78 11.94
N PRO A 107 2.99 -4.82 11.07
CA PRO A 107 1.73 -4.06 11.06
C PRO A 107 0.50 -4.92 10.76
N ASN A 108 -0.69 -4.42 11.12
CA ASN A 108 -1.96 -5.09 10.79
C ASN A 108 -2.16 -5.11 9.27
N VAL A 109 -2.17 -6.32 8.71
CA VAL A 109 -2.23 -6.59 7.26
C VAL A 109 -3.40 -5.89 6.59
N TYR A 110 -4.60 -5.97 7.15
CA TYR A 110 -5.81 -5.38 6.54
C TYR A 110 -5.75 -3.86 6.53
N LYS A 111 -5.32 -3.26 7.65
CA LYS A 111 -5.17 -1.81 7.76
C LYS A 111 -4.13 -1.29 6.78
N GLN A 112 -2.97 -1.95 6.70
CA GLN A 112 -1.92 -1.56 5.77
C GLN A 112 -2.36 -1.73 4.31
N PHE A 113 -3.05 -2.82 3.98
CA PHE A 113 -3.59 -3.06 2.65
C PHE A 113 -4.54 -1.95 2.20
N VAL A 114 -5.49 -1.55 3.05
CA VAL A 114 -6.42 -0.44 2.78
C VAL A 114 -5.67 0.88 2.62
N LYS A 115 -4.67 1.16 3.47
CA LYS A 115 -3.85 2.36 3.35
C LYS A 115 -3.14 2.42 2.00
N PHE A 116 -2.55 1.33 1.53
CA PHE A 116 -1.91 1.29 0.22
C PHE A 116 -2.91 1.45 -0.94
N LEU A 117 -4.10 0.84 -0.87
CA LEU A 117 -5.14 1.12 -1.88
C LEU A 117 -5.48 2.61 -1.98
N LEU A 118 -5.61 3.28 -0.83
CA LEU A 118 -5.95 4.69 -0.78
C LEU A 118 -4.77 5.61 -1.17
N LEU A 119 -3.55 5.28 -0.76
CA LEU A 119 -2.35 6.08 -1.01
C LEU A 119 -1.77 5.84 -2.40
N ARG A 120 -1.47 4.57 -2.71
CA ARG A 120 -0.73 4.13 -3.90
C ARG A 120 -1.63 3.84 -5.10
N GLY A 121 -2.91 3.60 -4.87
CA GLY A 121 -3.85 3.18 -5.91
C GLY A 121 -3.87 1.67 -6.19
N GLU A 122 -3.04 0.92 -5.48
CA GLU A 122 -2.92 -0.54 -5.55
C GLU A 122 -2.43 -1.08 -4.20
N ALA A 123 -2.65 -2.36 -3.97
CA ALA A 123 -2.11 -3.07 -2.81
C ALA A 123 -1.86 -4.53 -3.15
N TRP A 124 -0.88 -5.09 -2.45
CA TRP A 124 -0.40 -6.45 -2.66
C TRP A 124 -0.47 -7.25 -1.36
N ILE A 125 -0.87 -8.50 -1.44
CA ILE A 125 -0.72 -9.47 -0.36
C ILE A 125 0.20 -10.58 -0.85
N GLN A 126 1.34 -10.75 -0.19
CA GLN A 126 2.23 -11.88 -0.37
C GLN A 126 1.91 -12.94 0.69
N MET A 127 1.65 -14.16 0.24
CA MET A 127 1.56 -15.32 1.12
C MET A 127 2.94 -15.94 1.26
N SER A 128 3.43 -16.10 2.48
CA SER A 128 4.71 -16.76 2.74
C SER A 128 4.54 -17.87 3.78
N HIS A 129 5.40 -18.87 3.69
CA HIS A 129 5.44 -19.94 4.67
C HIS A 129 5.87 -19.37 6.02
N ASN A 130 5.20 -19.79 7.09
CA ASN A 130 5.61 -19.47 8.44
C ASN A 130 6.70 -20.48 8.90
N PRO A 131 7.98 -20.07 9.04
CA PRO A 131 9.04 -20.98 9.46
C PRO A 131 8.86 -21.49 10.89
N ASP A 132 8.13 -20.75 11.74
CA ASP A 132 7.86 -21.13 13.12
C ASP A 132 6.69 -22.12 13.26
N PHE A 133 6.02 -22.47 12.15
CA PHE A 133 4.90 -23.39 12.18
C PHE A 133 5.38 -24.84 12.31
N GLU A 134 5.21 -25.40 13.50
CA GLU A 134 5.39 -26.82 13.76
C GLU A 134 4.05 -27.53 13.93
N ARG A 135 3.77 -28.51 13.06
CA ARG A 135 2.52 -29.28 13.09
C ARG A 135 2.34 -29.96 14.45
N GLY A 136 1.33 -29.54 15.19
CA GLY A 136 0.93 -30.14 16.47
C GLY A 136 1.66 -29.61 17.72
N LYS A 137 2.51 -28.58 17.61
CA LYS A 137 3.19 -27.97 18.77
C LYS A 137 2.64 -26.61 19.21
N SER A 138 2.00 -25.86 18.31
CA SER A 138 1.34 -24.60 18.66
C SER A 138 -0.13 -24.64 18.26
N GLU A 139 -1.03 -24.39 19.21
CA GLU A 139 -2.46 -24.16 18.92
C GLU A 139 -2.68 -22.84 18.14
N ASP A 140 -1.73 -21.90 18.22
CA ASP A 140 -1.87 -20.52 17.70
C ASP A 140 -1.08 -20.21 16.42
N GLY A 141 -0.25 -21.14 15.93
CA GLY A 141 0.58 -20.94 14.74
C GLY A 141 -0.16 -21.31 13.45
N LEU A 142 -0.20 -20.40 12.48
CA LEU A 142 -0.64 -20.72 11.12
C LEU A 142 0.54 -21.17 10.25
N PRO A 143 0.33 -22.07 9.27
CA PRO A 143 1.38 -22.48 8.33
C PRO A 143 1.80 -21.36 7.35
N ILE A 144 1.02 -20.28 7.31
CA ILE A 144 1.24 -19.14 6.43
C ILE A 144 1.22 -17.83 7.22
N ILE A 145 2.01 -16.87 6.73
CA ILE A 145 1.98 -15.47 7.12
C ILE A 145 1.63 -14.63 5.90
N LEU A 146 0.96 -13.50 6.13
CA LEU A 146 0.64 -12.54 5.07
C LEU A 146 1.58 -11.36 5.23
N ARG A 147 2.14 -10.89 4.11
CA ARG A 147 2.92 -9.66 4.06
C ARG A 147 2.26 -8.71 3.08
N VAL A 148 2.30 -7.42 3.39
CA VAL A 148 1.80 -6.36 2.50
C VAL A 148 3.02 -5.55 2.07
N PRO A 149 3.71 -5.93 0.98
CA PRO A 149 4.85 -5.14 0.50
C PRO A 149 4.38 -3.76 0.04
N ASP A 150 5.27 -2.76 0.11
CA ASP A 150 4.98 -1.46 -0.48
C ASP A 150 4.85 -1.64 -2.00
N PRO A 151 3.73 -1.21 -2.62
CA PRO A 151 3.57 -1.31 -4.06
C PRO A 151 4.68 -0.69 -4.90
N ILE A 152 5.41 0.31 -4.39
CA ILE A 152 6.52 0.93 -5.14
C ILE A 152 7.60 -0.11 -5.52
N VAL A 153 7.79 -1.14 -4.69
CA VAL A 153 8.87 -2.11 -4.87
C VAL A 153 8.41 -3.38 -5.60
N VAL A 154 7.13 -3.48 -5.96
CA VAL A 154 6.54 -4.66 -6.61
C VAL A 154 6.36 -4.39 -8.10
N PHE A 155 6.85 -5.28 -8.94
CA PHE A 155 6.77 -5.21 -10.40
C PHE A 155 6.20 -6.52 -10.93
N ALA A 156 4.93 -6.51 -11.33
CA ALA A 156 4.22 -7.72 -11.73
C ALA A 156 3.96 -7.77 -13.23
N SER A 157 3.72 -8.98 -13.75
CA SER A 157 3.16 -9.12 -15.09
C SER A 157 1.79 -8.44 -15.16
N PRO A 158 1.49 -7.67 -16.23
CA PRO A 158 0.17 -7.07 -16.42
C PRO A 158 -0.92 -8.12 -16.66
N ASN A 159 -0.53 -9.35 -17.03
CA ASN A 159 -1.45 -10.46 -17.21
C ASN A 159 -1.78 -11.06 -15.84
N GLU A 160 -2.98 -10.77 -15.38
CA GLU A 160 -3.51 -11.29 -14.13
C GLU A 160 -4.67 -12.24 -14.37
N SER A 161 -4.76 -13.27 -13.52
CA SER A 161 -5.97 -14.08 -13.43
C SER A 161 -7.15 -13.25 -12.89
N ALA A 162 -8.37 -13.74 -13.06
CA ALA A 162 -9.58 -13.11 -12.52
C ALA A 162 -9.54 -12.85 -10.99
N ASN A 163 -8.64 -13.52 -10.26
CA ASN A 163 -8.46 -13.35 -8.83
C ASN A 163 -7.40 -12.29 -8.47
N GLY A 164 -6.76 -11.66 -9.44
CA GLY A 164 -5.66 -10.72 -9.23
C GLY A 164 -4.32 -11.40 -8.95
N VAL A 165 -4.14 -12.65 -9.39
CA VAL A 165 -2.84 -13.34 -9.30
C VAL A 165 -2.11 -13.16 -10.64
N PRO A 166 -0.95 -12.49 -10.67
CA PRO A 166 -0.17 -12.28 -11.89
C PRO A 166 0.58 -13.54 -12.33
N GLU A 167 1.01 -13.58 -13.59
CA GLU A 167 1.83 -14.68 -14.13
C GLU A 167 3.21 -14.80 -13.47
N HIS A 168 3.82 -13.66 -13.12
CA HIS A 168 5.06 -13.58 -12.36
C HIS A 168 5.19 -12.22 -11.68
N VAL A 169 6.03 -12.14 -10.66
CA VAL A 169 6.30 -10.93 -9.86
C VAL A 169 7.79 -10.80 -9.62
N ILE A 170 8.30 -9.57 -9.71
CA ILE A 170 9.62 -9.15 -9.27
C ILE A 170 9.44 -8.17 -8.11
N LEU A 171 10.12 -8.41 -6.99
CA LEU A 171 10.29 -7.41 -5.95
C LEU A 171 11.70 -6.87 -6.07
N TRP A 172 11.86 -5.55 -6.04
CA TRP A 172 13.17 -4.93 -6.12
C TRP A 172 13.25 -3.70 -5.22
N TYR A 173 14.14 -3.76 -4.24
CA TYR A 173 14.33 -2.72 -3.24
C TYR A 173 15.68 -2.86 -2.54
N GLU A 174 15.95 -1.98 -1.59
CA GLU A 174 17.19 -1.98 -0.83
C GLU A 174 16.96 -2.45 0.61
N LEU A 175 17.89 -3.25 1.13
CA LEU A 175 17.85 -3.79 2.49
C LEU A 175 19.20 -3.62 3.17
N THR A 176 19.21 -3.53 4.49
CA THR A 176 20.47 -3.63 5.25
C THR A 176 20.95 -5.09 5.24
N PRO A 177 22.27 -5.33 5.12
CA PRO A 177 22.85 -6.68 5.17
C PRO A 177 22.46 -7.47 6.41
N PHE A 178 22.21 -6.79 7.53
CA PHE A 178 21.74 -7.40 8.77
C PHE A 178 20.43 -8.18 8.59
N ILE A 179 19.44 -7.61 7.89
CA ILE A 179 18.13 -8.25 7.66
C ILE A 179 18.28 -9.47 6.74
N ILE A 180 19.17 -9.38 5.75
CA ILE A 180 19.45 -10.47 4.82
C ILE A 180 20.12 -11.63 5.56
N ASN A 181 21.19 -11.34 6.34
CA ASN A 181 21.93 -12.33 7.12
C ASN A 181 21.08 -13.07 8.16
N HIS A 182 20.01 -12.44 8.67
CA HIS A 182 19.08 -13.09 9.57
C HIS A 182 18.38 -14.29 8.92
N ASN A 183 18.02 -14.17 7.62
CA ASN A 183 17.33 -15.23 6.88
C ASN A 183 18.29 -16.08 6.05
N PHE A 184 19.44 -15.52 5.65
CA PHE A 184 20.46 -16.15 4.82
C PHE A 184 21.85 -15.94 5.44
N PRO A 185 22.23 -16.73 6.47
CA PRO A 185 23.49 -16.54 7.19
C PRO A 185 24.76 -16.68 6.33
N ASP A 186 24.64 -17.38 5.19
CA ASP A 186 25.75 -17.60 4.24
C ASP A 186 25.95 -16.41 3.27
N PHE A 187 25.10 -15.39 3.32
CA PHE A 187 25.27 -14.19 2.50
C PHE A 187 26.52 -13.42 2.92
N GLN A 188 27.32 -13.00 1.94
CA GLN A 188 28.53 -12.22 2.16
C GLN A 188 28.42 -10.94 1.32
N PRO A 189 28.06 -9.79 1.92
CA PRO A 189 27.91 -8.54 1.17
C PRO A 189 29.23 -8.15 0.51
N LYS A 190 29.18 -7.60 -0.71
CA LYS A 190 30.39 -7.05 -1.36
C LYS A 190 30.67 -5.70 -0.73
N LEU A 191 31.31 -5.75 0.44
CA LEU A 191 31.48 -4.57 1.28
C LEU A 191 32.39 -3.52 0.63
N GLY A 192 33.48 -3.87 -0.05
CA GLY A 192 34.37 -2.85 -0.64
C GLY A 192 34.70 -1.75 0.38
N ASP A 193 34.41 -0.48 0.02
CA ASP A 193 34.50 0.70 0.90
C ASP A 193 33.19 1.07 1.64
N ARG A 194 32.14 0.25 1.53
CA ARG A 194 30.82 0.49 2.14
C ARG A 194 30.84 0.23 3.64
N ASP A 195 30.07 1.02 4.38
CA ASP A 195 29.80 0.75 5.79
C ASP A 195 28.87 -0.47 5.93
N GLN A 196 28.94 -1.19 7.05
CA GLN A 196 28.02 -2.30 7.35
C GLN A 196 26.57 -1.83 7.51
N SER A 197 26.37 -0.53 7.71
CA SER A 197 25.05 0.12 7.78
C SER A 197 24.47 0.45 6.40
N ASP A 198 25.28 0.44 5.34
CA ASP A 198 24.82 0.76 3.99
C ASP A 198 23.85 -0.31 3.47
N THR A 199 22.86 0.14 2.72
CA THR A 199 21.88 -0.74 2.08
C THR A 199 22.48 -1.45 0.87
N VAL A 200 21.96 -2.63 0.55
CA VAL A 200 22.31 -3.41 -0.64
C VAL A 200 21.06 -3.75 -1.44
N SER A 201 21.23 -3.93 -2.76
CA SER A 201 20.13 -4.29 -3.64
C SER A 201 19.62 -5.70 -3.34
N TRP A 202 18.31 -5.82 -3.18
CA TRP A 202 17.59 -7.07 -3.00
C TRP A 202 16.61 -7.27 -4.16
N MET A 203 16.58 -8.48 -4.73
CA MET A 203 15.64 -8.85 -5.77
C MET A 203 15.02 -10.20 -5.47
N GLU A 204 13.69 -10.29 -5.56
CA GLU A 204 12.96 -11.55 -5.58
C GLU A 204 12.22 -11.69 -6.89
N TYR A 205 12.23 -12.89 -7.46
CA TYR A 205 11.42 -13.26 -8.60
C TYR A 205 10.59 -14.49 -8.25
N TRP A 206 9.34 -14.45 -8.64
CA TRP A 206 8.36 -15.51 -8.44
C TRP A 206 7.59 -15.72 -9.73
N ASP A 207 7.61 -16.94 -10.27
CA ASP A 207 6.62 -17.40 -11.26
C ASP A 207 5.90 -18.64 -10.73
N LYS A 208 5.14 -19.34 -11.58
CA LYS A 208 4.43 -20.56 -11.18
C LYS A 208 5.38 -21.70 -10.78
N ASP A 209 6.52 -21.81 -11.45
CA ASP A 209 7.37 -22.99 -11.48
C ASP A 209 8.71 -22.76 -10.72
N GLN A 210 9.17 -21.52 -10.57
CA GLN A 210 10.47 -21.15 -10.02
C GLN A 210 10.36 -19.95 -9.07
N ARG A 211 11.25 -19.92 -8.08
CA ARG A 211 11.59 -18.71 -7.33
C ARG A 211 13.09 -18.43 -7.40
N TYR A 212 13.44 -17.14 -7.38
CA TYR A 212 14.83 -16.69 -7.48
C TYR A 212 15.05 -15.48 -6.60
N PHE A 213 16.04 -15.54 -5.69
CA PHE A 213 16.42 -14.43 -4.82
C PHE A 213 17.88 -14.05 -5.03
N GLU A 214 18.14 -12.75 -5.13
CA GLU A 214 19.47 -12.18 -5.32
C GLU A 214 19.69 -11.01 -4.35
N ALA A 215 20.87 -10.98 -3.73
CA ALA A 215 21.34 -9.88 -2.90
C ALA A 215 22.70 -9.42 -3.40
N ASP A 216 22.85 -8.13 -3.73
CA ASP A 216 24.13 -7.52 -4.13
C ASP A 216 24.86 -8.29 -5.26
N GLY A 217 24.11 -8.87 -6.19
CA GLY A 217 24.66 -9.68 -7.28
C GLY A 217 24.97 -11.13 -6.92
N GLN A 218 24.74 -11.57 -5.69
CA GLN A 218 24.90 -12.94 -5.22
C GLN A 218 23.54 -13.66 -5.23
N VAL A 219 23.48 -14.80 -5.91
CA VAL A 219 22.29 -15.67 -5.90
C VAL A 219 22.19 -16.37 -4.55
N LEU A 220 21.07 -16.21 -3.87
CA LEU A 220 20.80 -16.86 -2.58
C LEU A 220 19.83 -18.04 -2.73
N VAL A 221 18.83 -17.90 -3.61
CA VAL A 221 17.84 -18.93 -3.90
C VAL A 221 17.64 -19.00 -5.41
N ASN A 222 17.64 -20.22 -5.95
CA ASN A 222 17.30 -20.49 -7.34
C ASN A 222 16.82 -21.94 -7.44
N ASP A 223 15.54 -22.15 -7.13
CA ASP A 223 14.91 -23.46 -7.03
C ASP A 223 13.46 -23.41 -7.52
N ASP A 224 12.82 -24.58 -7.55
CA ASP A 224 11.42 -24.70 -7.93
C ASP A 224 10.52 -23.98 -6.93
N ASN A 225 9.47 -23.31 -7.42
CA ASN A 225 8.50 -22.65 -6.56
C ASN A 225 7.70 -23.71 -5.78
N PRO A 226 7.84 -23.77 -4.43
CA PRO A 226 7.18 -24.81 -3.63
C PRO A 226 5.64 -24.69 -3.63
N TYR A 227 5.10 -23.54 -4.02
CA TYR A 227 3.66 -23.30 -4.05
C TYR A 227 3.00 -23.82 -5.33
N GLY A 228 3.73 -23.91 -6.43
CA GLY A 228 3.17 -24.20 -7.76
C GLY A 228 2.26 -23.10 -8.32
N PHE A 229 2.33 -21.89 -7.75
CA PHE A 229 1.65 -20.68 -8.19
C PHE A 229 2.37 -19.44 -7.63
N VAL A 230 2.16 -18.27 -8.23
CA VAL A 230 2.72 -17.00 -7.76
C VAL A 230 2.04 -16.57 -6.45
N PRO A 231 2.76 -16.46 -5.32
CA PRO A 231 2.15 -16.27 -4.01
C PRO A 231 1.75 -14.81 -3.73
N PHE A 232 1.25 -14.10 -4.74
CA PHE A 232 0.85 -12.70 -4.67
C PHE A 232 -0.59 -12.52 -5.13
N VAL A 233 -1.32 -11.67 -4.42
CA VAL A 233 -2.63 -11.19 -4.81
C VAL A 233 -2.59 -9.67 -4.92
N HIS A 234 -2.94 -9.18 -6.10
CA HIS A 234 -3.04 -7.76 -6.43
C HIS A 234 -4.48 -7.28 -6.31
N LYS A 235 -4.66 -6.06 -5.79
CA LYS A 235 -5.88 -5.29 -5.99
C LYS A 235 -5.59 -3.83 -6.32
N LEU A 236 -6.39 -3.31 -7.23
CA LEU A 236 -6.47 -1.89 -7.57
C LEU A 236 -7.47 -1.18 -6.67
N SER A 237 -7.26 0.12 -6.45
CA SER A 237 -8.17 0.98 -5.67
C SER A 237 -9.54 1.18 -6.32
N GLY A 238 -9.63 1.00 -7.65
CA GLY A 238 -10.82 1.32 -8.45
C GLY A 238 -11.03 2.81 -8.71
N LEU A 239 -10.09 3.68 -8.33
CA LEU A 239 -10.16 5.12 -8.62
C LEU A 239 -9.60 5.49 -9.99
N GLY A 240 -8.82 4.59 -10.59
CA GLY A 240 -8.29 4.75 -11.94
C GLY A 240 -9.23 4.22 -13.02
N THR A 241 -8.83 4.41 -14.26
CA THR A 241 -9.56 3.93 -15.46
C THR A 241 -8.58 3.35 -16.45
N GLU A 242 -9.00 2.28 -17.11
CA GLU A 242 -8.29 1.72 -18.26
C GLU A 242 -8.28 2.72 -19.42
N ASP A 243 -7.24 2.67 -20.23
CA ASP A 243 -7.20 3.40 -21.48
C ASP A 243 -6.78 2.50 -22.65
N ALA A 244 -7.02 2.98 -23.86
CA ALA A 244 -6.73 2.23 -25.08
C ALA A 244 -5.23 1.89 -25.25
N GLN A 245 -4.35 2.57 -24.51
CA GLN A 245 -2.92 2.37 -24.53
C GLN A 245 -2.43 1.44 -23.40
N GLY A 246 -3.31 0.97 -22.51
CA GLY A 246 -2.95 0.10 -21.39
C GLY A 246 -2.02 0.78 -20.37
N ARG A 247 -2.11 2.10 -20.20
CA ARG A 247 -1.20 2.88 -19.35
C ARG A 247 -1.49 2.67 -17.87
N MET A 248 -0.51 2.10 -17.16
CA MET A 248 -0.63 1.76 -15.75
C MET A 248 -0.89 2.96 -14.86
N GLU A 249 -0.35 4.16 -15.18
CA GLU A 249 -0.51 5.35 -14.33
C GLU A 249 -1.93 5.94 -14.34
N ARG A 250 -2.78 5.46 -15.25
CA ARG A 250 -4.20 5.82 -15.31
C ARG A 250 -5.08 4.81 -14.60
N LEU A 251 -4.65 3.55 -14.56
CA LEU A 251 -5.35 2.46 -13.90
C LEU A 251 -5.04 2.43 -12.39
N ILE A 252 -3.77 2.59 -12.04
CA ILE A 252 -3.26 2.60 -10.66
C ILE A 252 -3.28 4.05 -10.16
N VAL A 253 -4.34 4.42 -9.47
CA VAL A 253 -4.55 5.79 -8.98
C VAL A 253 -4.95 5.81 -7.51
N GLY A 254 -4.16 6.51 -6.70
CA GLY A 254 -4.48 6.79 -5.31
C GLY A 254 -5.42 8.00 -5.15
N ARG A 255 -6.00 8.13 -3.96
CA ARG A 255 -6.90 9.24 -3.61
C ARG A 255 -6.20 10.59 -3.59
N LEU A 256 -4.91 10.63 -3.22
CA LEU A 256 -4.15 11.88 -3.12
C LEU A 256 -4.01 12.60 -4.47
N LYS A 257 -3.88 11.86 -5.58
CA LYS A 257 -3.75 12.41 -6.93
C LYS A 257 -4.80 13.49 -7.25
N PHE A 258 -6.05 13.29 -6.82
CA PHE A 258 -7.14 14.24 -7.08
C PHE A 258 -7.20 15.42 -6.09
N SER A 259 -6.42 15.36 -5.00
CA SER A 259 -6.42 16.36 -3.93
C SER A 259 -5.17 17.24 -3.92
N ARG A 260 -4.13 16.91 -4.71
CA ARG A 260 -2.82 17.60 -4.73
C ARG A 260 -2.96 19.12 -4.88
N ASP A 261 -3.67 19.57 -5.91
CA ASP A 261 -3.86 21.01 -6.18
C ASP A 261 -4.57 21.75 -5.03
N THR A 262 -5.59 21.11 -4.45
CA THR A 262 -6.33 21.67 -3.32
C THR A 262 -5.45 21.77 -2.08
N LEU A 263 -4.70 20.72 -1.76
CA LEU A 263 -3.75 20.69 -0.64
C LEU A 263 -2.70 21.79 -0.80
N ARG A 264 -2.16 21.94 -2.01
CA ARG A 264 -1.16 22.96 -2.33
C ARG A 264 -1.67 24.38 -2.13
N ARG A 265 -2.89 24.67 -2.59
CA ARG A 265 -3.54 25.97 -2.40
C ARG A 265 -3.85 26.25 -0.94
N GLU A 266 -4.35 25.25 -0.20
CA GLU A 266 -4.66 25.41 1.22
C GLU A 266 -3.41 25.72 2.05
N THR A 267 -2.31 24.99 1.82
CA THR A 267 -1.01 25.26 2.44
C THR A 267 -0.54 26.69 2.13
N ALA A 268 -0.68 27.14 0.88
CA ALA A 268 -0.31 28.51 0.51
C ALA A 268 -1.17 29.58 1.20
N ILE A 269 -2.49 29.39 1.25
CA ILE A 269 -3.42 30.31 1.92
C ILE A 269 -3.08 30.41 3.41
N ILE A 270 -2.90 29.28 4.09
CA ILE A 270 -2.60 29.27 5.53
C ILE A 270 -1.24 29.92 5.81
N SER A 271 -0.23 29.65 4.98
CA SER A 271 1.08 30.31 5.07
C SER A 271 0.94 31.84 4.91
N SER A 272 0.14 32.31 3.96
CA SER A 272 -0.08 33.75 3.74
C SER A 272 -0.81 34.44 4.89
N LEU A 273 -1.75 33.75 5.55
CA LEU A 273 -2.50 34.28 6.69
C LEU A 273 -1.62 34.45 7.93
N ASP A 274 -0.63 33.57 8.12
CA ASP A 274 0.33 33.68 9.22
C ASP A 274 1.26 34.90 9.05
N TYR A 275 1.60 35.23 7.79
CA TYR A 275 2.44 36.38 7.49
C TYR A 275 1.74 37.73 7.68
N THR A 276 0.40 37.79 7.69
CA THR A 276 -0.30 39.06 7.92
C THR A 276 0.13 39.60 9.28
N PRO A 277 0.93 40.69 9.34
CA PRO A 277 1.30 41.23 10.63
C PRO A 277 -0.02 41.68 11.25
N PHE A 278 -0.37 41.09 12.39
CA PHE A 278 -1.38 41.65 13.28
C PHE A 278 -0.82 42.99 13.80
N THR A 279 -0.71 44.00 12.94
CA THR A 279 -0.69 45.40 13.34
C THR A 279 -2.09 45.71 13.83
N HIS A 280 -2.41 45.26 15.04
CA HIS A 280 -3.35 45.97 15.87
C HIS A 280 -2.73 47.34 16.17
N SER A 281 -2.82 48.28 15.22
CA SER A 281 -3.02 49.66 15.60
C SER A 281 -4.39 49.68 16.28
N LEU A 282 -4.40 49.63 17.60
CA LEU A 282 -5.54 49.98 18.45
C LEU A 282 -5.88 51.46 18.21
N THR A 283 -6.46 51.77 17.06
CA THR A 283 -7.13 53.05 16.82
C THR A 283 -8.39 52.77 15.99
N GLY A 284 -9.46 52.46 16.72
CA GLY A 284 -10.83 52.81 16.34
C GLY A 284 -11.44 52.15 15.12
N VAL A 285 -11.86 50.89 15.23
CA VAL A 285 -13.00 50.39 14.43
C VAL A 285 -13.88 49.50 15.31
N SER A 286 -15.16 49.84 15.35
CA SER A 286 -16.25 49.19 16.09
C SER A 286 -16.37 47.69 15.80
N LEU A 287 -16.65 46.91 16.84
CA LEU A 287 -17.10 45.52 16.74
C LEU A 287 -18.25 45.39 15.72
N PHE A 288 -17.98 44.83 14.54
CA PHE A 288 -19.00 44.16 13.75
C PHE A 288 -19.12 42.72 14.24
N ARG A 289 -20.14 42.49 15.07
CA ARG A 289 -20.56 41.17 15.51
C ARG A 289 -21.25 40.49 14.33
N VAL A 290 -20.53 39.64 13.58
CA VAL A 290 -21.15 38.78 12.58
C VAL A 290 -21.80 37.61 13.32
N THR A 291 -23.09 37.73 13.58
CA THR A 291 -23.93 36.63 14.04
C THR A 291 -24.19 35.72 12.84
N ILE A 292 -23.50 34.58 12.78
CA ILE A 292 -23.84 33.51 11.83
C ILE A 292 -25.09 32.81 12.37
N CYS A 293 -26.26 33.16 11.83
CA CYS A 293 -27.49 32.40 12.05
C CYS A 293 -27.42 31.11 11.22
N THR A 294 -27.01 30.00 11.83
CA THR A 294 -27.24 28.66 11.27
C THR A 294 -28.71 28.28 11.44
N PRO A 295 -29.47 27.96 10.37
CA PRO A 295 -30.75 27.29 10.54
C PRO A 295 -30.49 25.82 10.86
N PHE A 296 -30.63 25.48 12.14
CA PHE A 296 -30.87 24.09 12.56
C PHE A 296 -32.27 23.69 12.08
N HIS A 297 -32.35 22.86 11.05
CA HIS A 297 -33.54 22.04 10.81
C HIS A 297 -33.21 20.59 11.13
N LEU A 298 -33.57 20.21 12.35
CA LEU A 298 -33.83 18.84 12.75
C LEU A 298 -35.02 18.34 11.92
N ILE A 299 -34.75 17.52 10.91
CA ILE A 299 -35.76 16.60 10.37
C ILE A 299 -35.43 15.22 10.93
N SER A 300 -36.18 14.85 11.96
CA SER A 300 -36.31 13.46 12.37
C SER A 300 -37.22 12.75 11.35
N GLY A 301 -36.76 11.65 10.78
CA GLY A 301 -37.48 10.98 9.70
C GLY A 301 -36.90 9.62 9.36
N ARG A 302 -37.44 8.62 10.05
CA ARG A 302 -37.37 7.17 9.87
C ARG A 302 -37.11 6.61 8.45
N SER A 303 -36.45 5.45 8.48
CA SER A 303 -36.55 4.28 7.58
C SER A 303 -35.75 4.30 6.28
N LEU A 304 -34.72 3.46 6.22
CA LEU A 304 -34.32 2.81 4.98
C LEU A 304 -34.20 1.30 5.18
N LEU A 305 -35.06 0.61 4.44
CA LEU A 305 -34.98 -0.80 4.06
C LEU A 305 -33.67 -1.00 3.28
N LEU A 306 -32.93 -2.05 3.60
CA LEU A 306 -31.89 -2.60 2.73
C LEU A 306 -32.45 -3.85 2.04
N VAL A 307 -32.47 -3.79 0.71
CA VAL A 307 -32.45 -4.97 -0.18
C VAL A 307 -31.00 -5.18 -0.59
#